data_AF-A0A2E5NH08-F1
#
_entry.id   AF-A0A2E5NH08-F1
#
_cell.length_a   1.000
_cell.length_b   1.000
_cell.length_c   1.000
_cell.angle_alpha   90.00
_cell.angle_beta   90.00
_cell.angle_gamma   90.00
#
_symmetry.space_group_name_H-M   'P 1'
#
loop_
_entity.id
_entity.type
_entity.pdbx_description
1 polymer ?
#
loop_
_entity_poly.entity_id
_entity_poly.type
_entity_poly.pdbx_seq_one_letter_code
_entity_poly.pdbx_strand_id
1 'polypeptide(L)'
;MITRTLSFLLISIVLTACSVFDPEANLKSEEQLWDTAQMHMDSRRYLDTITALEELDRRFPFGRYADGTQLNLIYAYFKSSEFDLARLTADRFIRLNPDHPKAAYAQYMKGLSSYASNNSVISRYLPGDETGRDLGGARDAINDFTQLLDRYPENEFTEDATLRLIYVRNQLAEYEVNVSRYYIRRGAYLAAANRARQVVEGYPSTPAVIDALIIMHLAYEALGLPQESQDTLFVLSKNYPQYVAGDRGDQRLAPGVLYDEGETLAGVLTFGFLGSARDLADRLAIFSESRRRDTSRRPLATLRPAEGGPKIDKPAVVSDVFF
;
A
#
# COMPACT_ATOMS: atom_id res chain seq x y z
N MET A 1 -5.96 -82.25 -4.19
CA MET A 1 -4.61 -81.67 -3.97
C MET A 1 -4.48 -80.28 -4.59
N ILE A 2 -4.97 -80.06 -5.82
CA ILE A 2 -4.87 -78.78 -6.55
C ILE A 2 -5.53 -77.59 -5.81
N THR A 3 -6.66 -77.80 -5.14
CA THR A 3 -7.37 -76.74 -4.40
C THR A 3 -6.64 -76.26 -3.13
N ARG A 4 -5.90 -77.15 -2.46
CA ARG A 4 -5.04 -76.79 -1.31
C ARG A 4 -3.81 -76.02 -1.78
N THR A 5 -3.17 -76.44 -2.86
CA THR A 5 -2.01 -75.72 -3.43
C THR A 5 -2.38 -74.34 -3.96
N LEU A 6 -3.57 -74.18 -4.55
CA LEU A 6 -4.07 -72.87 -5.01
C LEU A 6 -4.35 -71.92 -3.84
N SER A 7 -4.87 -72.43 -2.72
CA SER A 7 -5.14 -71.65 -1.51
C SER A 7 -3.85 -71.16 -0.84
N PHE A 8 -2.81 -72.01 -0.80
CA PHE A 8 -1.49 -71.62 -0.30
C PHE A 8 -0.81 -70.58 -1.21
N LEU A 9 -0.96 -70.68 -2.53
CA LEU A 9 -0.43 -69.70 -3.48
C LEU A 9 -1.12 -68.33 -3.33
N LEU A 10 -2.45 -68.32 -3.17
CA LEU A 10 -3.23 -67.09 -2.99
C LEU A 10 -2.87 -66.38 -1.68
N ILE A 11 -2.71 -67.12 -0.58
CA ILE A 11 -2.28 -66.57 0.72
C ILE A 11 -0.87 -65.97 0.62
N SER A 12 0.05 -66.61 -0.12
CA SER A 12 1.41 -66.10 -0.28
C SER A 12 1.47 -64.79 -1.08
N ILE A 13 0.57 -64.58 -2.04
CA ILE A 13 0.46 -63.33 -2.82
C ILE A 13 -0.13 -62.19 -1.96
N VAL A 14 -1.12 -62.50 -1.12
CA VAL A 14 -1.73 -61.51 -0.22
C VAL A 14 -0.74 -61.06 0.86
N LEU A 15 0.15 -61.94 1.33
CA LEU A 15 1.19 -61.61 2.32
C LEU A 15 2.27 -60.66 1.75
N THR A 16 2.55 -60.69 0.44
CA THR A 16 3.50 -59.76 -0.22
C THR A 16 2.89 -58.42 -0.59
N ALA A 17 1.56 -58.28 -0.55
CA ALA A 17 0.89 -57.02 -0.92
C ALA A 17 1.16 -55.88 0.08
N CYS A 18 1.47 -56.20 1.35
CA CYS A 18 1.73 -55.19 2.37
C CYS A 18 3.11 -54.52 2.27
N SER A 19 4.11 -55.12 1.58
CA SER A 19 5.45 -54.49 1.44
C SER A 19 5.60 -53.62 0.19
N VAL A 20 4.67 -53.72 -0.77
CA VAL A 20 4.65 -52.88 -1.99
C VAL A 20 4.01 -51.52 -1.71
N PHE A 21 3.21 -51.42 -0.66
CA PHE A 21 2.57 -50.19 -0.20
C PHE A 21 3.27 -49.65 1.05
N ASP A 22 4.60 -49.52 1.00
CA ASP A 22 5.32 -48.71 1.96
C ASP A 22 5.44 -47.28 1.40
N PRO A 23 4.58 -46.33 1.80
CA PRO A 23 4.66 -44.95 1.34
C PRO A 23 5.98 -44.27 1.73
N GLU A 24 6.77 -44.87 2.63
CA GLU A 24 8.05 -44.35 3.09
C GLU A 24 9.25 -44.84 2.27
N ALA A 25 9.11 -45.93 1.50
CA ALA A 25 10.21 -46.60 0.79
C ALA A 25 10.86 -45.78 -0.35
N ASN A 26 10.22 -44.69 -0.80
CA ASN A 26 10.73 -43.77 -1.82
C ASN A 26 10.89 -42.32 -1.32
N LEU A 27 10.89 -42.11 0.00
CA LEU A 27 11.01 -40.76 0.54
C LEU A 27 12.42 -40.21 0.32
N LYS A 28 12.49 -39.09 -0.42
CA LYS A 28 13.73 -38.32 -0.60
C LYS A 28 14.28 -37.87 0.75
N SER A 29 15.61 -37.85 0.87
CA SER A 29 16.31 -37.24 2.01
C SER A 29 16.12 -35.71 2.04
N GLU A 30 16.44 -35.08 3.17
CA GLU A 30 16.39 -33.61 3.33
C GLU A 30 17.23 -32.91 2.24
N GLU A 31 18.48 -33.36 2.04
CA GLU A 31 19.40 -32.84 1.02
C GLU A 31 18.86 -33.05 -0.40
N GLN A 32 18.32 -34.24 -0.71
CA GLN A 32 17.75 -34.50 -2.03
C GLN A 32 16.54 -33.62 -2.35
N LEU A 33 15.69 -33.32 -1.35
CA LEU A 33 14.58 -32.38 -1.51
C LEU A 33 15.09 -30.96 -1.73
N TRP A 34 16.06 -30.53 -0.94
CA TRP A 34 16.70 -29.21 -1.10
C TRP A 34 17.29 -29.03 -2.50
N ASP A 35 18.11 -29.98 -2.96
CA ASP A 35 18.74 -29.92 -4.28
C ASP A 35 17.72 -29.94 -5.42
N THR A 36 16.65 -30.75 -5.27
CA THR A 36 15.53 -30.73 -6.22
C THR A 36 14.89 -29.35 -6.28
N ALA A 37 14.62 -28.73 -5.13
CA ALA A 37 14.03 -27.40 -5.05
C ALA A 37 14.93 -26.32 -5.66
N GLN A 38 16.24 -26.37 -5.42
CA GLN A 38 17.21 -25.45 -6.03
C GLN A 38 17.23 -25.59 -7.55
N MET A 39 17.26 -26.81 -8.08
CA MET A 39 17.21 -27.06 -9.52
C MET A 39 15.94 -26.48 -10.18
N HIS A 40 14.79 -26.62 -9.52
CA HIS A 40 13.54 -26.00 -9.96
C HIS A 40 13.61 -24.46 -9.90
N MET A 41 14.21 -23.91 -8.84
CA MET A 41 14.38 -22.46 -8.65
C MET A 41 15.26 -21.86 -9.77
N ASP A 42 16.40 -22.47 -10.05
CA ASP A 42 17.34 -22.05 -11.10
C ASP A 42 16.70 -22.12 -12.49
N SER A 43 15.83 -23.12 -12.69
CA SER A 43 15.02 -23.28 -13.90
C SER A 43 13.80 -22.37 -13.95
N ARG A 44 13.59 -21.50 -12.95
CA ARG A 44 12.43 -20.60 -12.79
C ARG A 44 11.08 -21.32 -12.75
N ARG A 45 11.07 -22.59 -12.34
CA ARG A 45 9.87 -23.44 -12.19
C ARG A 45 9.30 -23.27 -10.78
N TYR A 46 8.77 -22.09 -10.48
CA TYR A 46 8.41 -21.71 -9.11
C TYR A 46 7.33 -22.58 -8.46
N LEU A 47 6.36 -23.09 -9.23
CA LEU A 47 5.33 -24.00 -8.69
C LEU A 47 5.91 -25.34 -8.22
N ASP A 48 6.87 -25.89 -8.98
CA ASP A 48 7.57 -27.11 -8.60
C ASP A 48 8.51 -26.85 -7.41
N THR A 49 9.16 -25.68 -7.38
CA THR A 49 9.95 -25.24 -6.23
C THR A 49 9.10 -25.16 -4.96
N ILE A 50 7.91 -24.54 -5.02
CA ILE A 50 6.98 -24.45 -3.89
C ILE A 50 6.64 -25.85 -3.39
N THR A 51 6.25 -26.77 -4.29
CA THR A 51 5.89 -28.14 -3.92
C THR A 51 7.03 -28.84 -3.17
N ALA A 52 8.25 -28.76 -3.69
CA ALA A 52 9.42 -29.39 -3.06
C ALA A 52 9.77 -28.74 -1.70
N LEU A 53 9.69 -27.42 -1.59
CA LEU A 53 10.01 -26.69 -0.36
C LEU A 53 8.93 -26.84 0.72
N GLU A 54 7.64 -26.92 0.35
CA GLU A 54 6.56 -27.21 1.31
C GLU A 54 6.67 -28.63 1.88
N GLU A 55 7.10 -29.60 1.06
CA GLU A 55 7.41 -30.94 1.55
C GLU A 55 8.59 -30.89 2.54
N LEU A 56 9.63 -30.13 2.21
CA LEU A 56 10.80 -29.94 3.06
C LEU A 56 10.44 -29.27 4.41
N ASP A 57 9.66 -28.18 4.39
CA ASP A 57 9.20 -27.46 5.59
C ASP A 57 8.32 -28.35 6.49
N ARG A 58 7.50 -29.21 5.90
CA ARG A 58 6.61 -30.13 6.64
C ARG A 58 7.35 -31.30 7.27
N ARG A 59 8.29 -31.90 6.54
CA ARG A 59 9.02 -33.11 6.99
C ARG A 59 10.21 -32.78 7.88
N PHE A 60 10.87 -31.65 7.63
CA PHE A 60 12.11 -31.25 8.29
C PHE A 60 12.06 -29.80 8.80
N PRO A 61 11.08 -29.42 9.66
CA PRO A 61 10.86 -28.02 10.08
C PRO A 61 12.02 -27.41 10.89
N PHE A 62 12.91 -28.23 11.44
CA PHE A 62 14.12 -27.82 12.17
C PHE A 62 15.39 -28.39 11.53
N GLY A 63 15.31 -28.81 10.27
CA GLY A 63 16.43 -29.37 9.51
C GLY A 63 17.51 -28.34 9.20
N ARG A 64 18.63 -28.81 8.65
CA ARG A 64 19.76 -27.97 8.24
C ARG A 64 19.33 -26.88 7.26
N TYR A 65 18.35 -27.17 6.40
CA TYR A 65 17.89 -26.25 5.36
C TYR A 65 16.62 -25.47 5.73
N ALA A 66 16.15 -25.53 6.99
CA ALA A 66 14.86 -24.95 7.40
C ALA A 66 14.75 -23.44 7.09
N ASP A 67 15.74 -22.64 7.50
CA ASP A 67 15.73 -21.20 7.24
C ASP A 67 15.78 -20.87 5.73
N GLY A 68 16.65 -21.57 5.00
CA GLY A 68 16.75 -21.44 3.55
C GLY A 68 15.47 -21.85 2.83
N THR A 69 14.74 -22.82 3.37
CA THR A 69 13.46 -23.29 2.84
C THR A 69 12.41 -22.21 2.95
N GLN A 70 12.28 -21.58 4.12
CA GLN A 70 11.33 -20.49 4.33
C GLN A 70 11.66 -19.27 3.45
N LEU A 71 12.94 -18.89 3.36
CA LEU A 71 13.38 -17.78 2.51
C LEU A 71 13.08 -18.03 1.02
N ASN A 72 13.33 -19.25 0.55
CA ASN A 72 13.04 -19.63 -0.83
C ASN A 72 11.54 -19.77 -1.10
N LEU A 73 10.73 -20.19 -0.12
CA LEU A 73 9.27 -20.19 -0.21
C LEU A 73 8.73 -18.76 -0.36
N ILE A 74 9.19 -17.80 0.45
CA ILE A 74 8.80 -16.38 0.33
C ILE A 74 9.03 -15.89 -1.10
N TYR A 75 10.22 -16.15 -1.64
CA TYR A 75 10.56 -15.77 -3.01
C TYR A 75 9.70 -16.48 -4.05
N ALA A 76 9.57 -17.81 -3.97
CA ALA A 76 8.83 -18.60 -4.95
C ALA A 76 7.33 -18.28 -4.96
N TYR A 77 6.72 -18.05 -3.79
CA TYR A 77 5.34 -17.57 -3.69
C TYR A 77 5.20 -16.20 -4.36
N PHE A 78 6.08 -15.25 -4.04
CA PHE A 78 6.06 -13.92 -4.67
C PHE A 78 6.20 -14.01 -6.19
N LYS A 79 7.12 -14.84 -6.69
CA LYS A 79 7.33 -15.05 -8.13
C LYS A 79 6.16 -15.75 -8.82
N SER A 80 5.39 -16.54 -8.08
CA SER A 80 4.16 -17.19 -8.54
C SER A 80 2.92 -16.32 -8.37
N SER A 81 3.06 -15.07 -7.91
CA SER A 81 1.95 -14.14 -7.60
C SER A 81 1.06 -14.58 -6.43
N GLU A 82 1.55 -15.53 -5.61
CA GLU A 82 0.92 -15.96 -4.36
C GLU A 82 1.30 -15.00 -3.22
N PHE A 83 0.93 -13.73 -3.36
CA PHE A 83 1.42 -12.65 -2.49
C PHE A 83 1.01 -12.81 -1.03
N ASP A 84 -0.20 -13.32 -0.77
CA ASP A 84 -0.68 -13.53 0.60
C ASP A 84 0.13 -14.62 1.31
N LEU A 85 0.45 -15.71 0.60
CA LEU A 85 1.32 -16.77 1.11
C LEU A 85 2.76 -16.28 1.31
N ALA A 86 3.28 -15.45 0.39
CA ALA A 86 4.59 -14.84 0.53
C ALA A 86 4.67 -13.94 1.77
N ARG A 87 3.67 -13.08 1.98
CA ARG A 87 3.56 -12.18 3.14
C ARG A 87 3.45 -12.97 4.45
N LEU A 88 2.60 -14.00 4.49
CA LEU A 88 2.41 -14.83 5.69
C LEU A 88 3.66 -15.63 6.04
N THR A 89 4.33 -16.19 5.04
CA THR A 89 5.59 -16.94 5.23
C THR A 89 6.70 -16.00 5.71
N ALA A 90 6.78 -14.79 5.16
CA ALA A 90 7.72 -13.77 5.62
C ALA A 90 7.46 -13.34 7.06
N ASP A 91 6.20 -13.09 7.43
CA ASP A 91 5.83 -12.78 8.81
C ASP A 91 6.22 -13.91 9.77
N ARG A 92 5.95 -15.17 9.40
CA ARG A 92 6.37 -16.35 10.19
C ARG A 92 7.88 -16.38 10.38
N PHE A 93 8.65 -16.22 9.30
CA PHE A 93 10.11 -16.21 9.35
C PHE A 93 10.64 -15.14 10.31
N ILE A 94 10.14 -13.90 10.21
CA ILE A 94 10.61 -12.77 11.03
C ILE A 94 10.27 -12.98 12.51
N ARG A 95 9.11 -13.56 12.83
CA ARG A 95 8.72 -13.86 14.22
C ARG A 95 9.57 -14.96 14.84
N LEU A 96 9.91 -15.99 14.06
CA LEU A 96 10.71 -17.12 14.53
C LEU A 96 12.21 -16.78 14.58
N ASN A 97 12.67 -15.93 13.68
CA ASN A 97 14.08 -15.65 13.43
C ASN A 97 14.38 -14.13 13.40
N PRO A 98 14.09 -13.37 14.48
CA PRO A 98 14.22 -11.91 14.47
C PRO A 98 15.65 -11.40 14.26
N ASP A 99 16.67 -12.13 14.75
CA ASP A 99 18.09 -11.74 14.66
C ASP A 99 18.79 -12.35 13.43
N HIS A 100 18.06 -13.02 12.54
CA HIS A 100 18.66 -13.69 11.39
C HIS A 100 19.19 -12.66 10.36
N PRO A 101 20.37 -12.88 9.74
CA PRO A 101 20.97 -11.93 8.79
C PRO A 101 20.09 -11.57 7.58
N LYS A 102 19.10 -12.41 7.27
CA LYS A 102 18.10 -12.20 6.20
C LYS A 102 16.72 -11.76 6.70
N ALA A 103 16.58 -11.38 7.97
CA ALA A 103 15.31 -10.89 8.51
C ALA A 103 14.87 -9.58 7.82
N ALA A 104 15.80 -8.68 7.50
CA ALA A 104 15.52 -7.48 6.70
C ALA A 104 15.00 -7.83 5.29
N TYR A 105 15.59 -8.84 4.64
CA TYR A 105 15.10 -9.34 3.34
C TYR A 105 13.67 -9.90 3.43
N ALA A 106 13.38 -10.72 4.46
CA ALA A 106 12.03 -11.25 4.66
C ALA A 106 11.03 -10.10 4.91
N GLN A 107 11.39 -9.10 5.74
CA GLN A 107 10.55 -7.94 5.98
C GLN A 107 10.32 -7.10 4.72
N TYR A 108 11.34 -6.94 3.88
CA TYR A 108 11.21 -6.29 2.58
C TYR A 108 10.27 -7.05 1.65
N MET A 109 10.42 -8.37 1.54
CA MET A 109 9.53 -9.23 0.73
C MET A 109 8.10 -9.25 1.26
N LYS A 110 7.89 -9.14 2.58
CA LYS A 110 6.58 -8.94 3.19
C LYS A 110 5.92 -7.67 2.64
N GLY A 111 6.62 -6.53 2.70
CA GLY A 111 6.12 -5.26 2.16
C GLY A 111 5.92 -5.28 0.65
N LEU A 112 6.85 -5.90 -0.09
CA LEU A 112 6.74 -6.04 -1.54
C LEU A 112 5.55 -6.92 -1.96
N SER A 113 5.23 -7.96 -1.18
CA SER A 113 4.06 -8.82 -1.43
C SER A 113 2.76 -8.06 -1.17
N SER A 114 2.66 -7.33 -0.06
CA SER A 114 1.52 -6.44 0.21
C SER A 114 1.35 -5.39 -0.89
N TYR A 115 2.45 -4.79 -1.34
CA TYR A 115 2.48 -3.85 -2.46
C TYR A 115 2.02 -4.47 -3.79
N ALA A 116 2.46 -5.69 -4.09
CA ALA A 116 2.14 -6.37 -5.33
C ALA A 116 0.70 -6.91 -5.35
N SER A 117 0.18 -7.38 -4.22
CA SER A 117 -1.25 -7.69 -4.05
C SER A 117 -2.11 -6.44 -4.32
N ASN A 118 -1.60 -5.28 -3.93
CA ASN A 118 -2.18 -3.98 -4.20
C ASN A 118 -2.03 -3.48 -5.66
N ASN A 119 -1.29 -4.14 -6.56
CA ASN A 119 -1.19 -3.67 -7.95
C ASN A 119 -2.50 -3.81 -8.76
N SER A 120 -3.57 -4.35 -8.16
CA SER A 120 -4.95 -4.22 -8.62
C SER A 120 -5.56 -2.83 -8.39
N VAL A 121 -4.97 -1.99 -7.53
CA VAL A 121 -5.58 -0.75 -7.02
C VAL A 121 -5.45 0.44 -7.99
N ILE A 122 -4.77 0.25 -9.13
CA ILE A 122 -4.64 1.24 -10.21
C ILE A 122 -5.34 0.71 -11.48
N SER A 123 -6.60 0.29 -11.34
CA SER A 123 -7.55 0.41 -12.45
C SER A 123 -7.96 1.88 -12.58
N ARG A 124 -6.96 2.69 -12.97
CA ARG A 124 -6.95 4.09 -13.41
C ARG A 124 -8.34 4.74 -13.56
N TYR A 125 -8.68 5.69 -12.67
CA TYR A 125 -9.47 6.88 -13.00
C TYR A 125 -10.87 6.68 -13.64
N LEU A 126 -11.56 5.55 -13.42
CA LEU A 126 -12.88 5.27 -14.02
C LEU A 126 -14.07 5.62 -13.09
N PRO A 127 -15.09 6.35 -13.58
CA PRO A 127 -16.42 6.33 -13.00
C PRO A 127 -17.15 5.06 -13.46
N GLY A 128 -17.35 4.10 -12.56
CA GLY A 128 -18.08 2.86 -12.84
C GLY A 128 -17.66 1.74 -11.91
N ASP A 129 -18.55 1.45 -10.95
CA ASP A 129 -18.54 0.36 -9.96
C ASP A 129 -17.21 0.02 -9.25
N GLU A 130 -17.09 0.56 -8.03
CA GLU A 130 -15.94 0.50 -7.13
C GLU A 130 -16.27 -0.06 -5.74
N THR A 131 -17.42 -0.71 -5.58
CA THR A 131 -17.92 -1.11 -4.25
C THR A 131 -17.15 -2.27 -3.58
N GLY A 132 -16.06 -2.76 -4.17
CA GLY A 132 -15.32 -3.92 -3.64
C GLY A 132 -13.81 -3.99 -3.95
N ARG A 133 -13.12 -2.87 -4.20
CA ARG A 133 -11.65 -2.90 -4.37
C ARG A 133 -10.96 -2.74 -3.02
N ASP A 134 -10.13 -3.72 -2.66
CA ASP A 134 -9.52 -3.81 -1.33
C ASP A 134 -8.37 -2.79 -1.15
N LEU A 135 -8.65 -1.70 -0.42
CA LEU A 135 -7.63 -0.77 0.07
C LEU A 135 -6.74 -1.38 1.17
N GLY A 136 -7.06 -2.59 1.64
CA GLY A 136 -6.31 -3.35 2.62
C GLY A 136 -4.86 -3.56 2.19
N GLY A 137 -4.62 -3.99 0.95
CA GLY A 137 -3.27 -4.21 0.42
C GLY A 137 -2.36 -2.98 0.50
N ALA A 138 -2.89 -1.78 0.21
CA ALA A 138 -2.14 -0.53 0.32
C ALA A 138 -1.78 -0.19 1.77
N ARG A 139 -2.74 -0.34 2.70
CA ARG A 139 -2.51 -0.10 4.13
C ARG A 139 -1.52 -1.10 4.70
N ASP A 140 -1.63 -2.36 4.29
CA ASP A 140 -0.69 -3.42 4.64
C ASP A 140 0.71 -3.12 4.11
N ALA A 141 0.84 -2.67 2.86
CA ALA A 141 2.12 -2.26 2.29
C ALA A 141 2.76 -1.10 3.06
N ILE A 142 1.97 -0.09 3.44
CA ILE A 142 2.45 1.01 4.29
C ILE A 142 3.00 0.46 5.61
N ASN A 143 2.20 -0.36 6.30
CA ASN A 143 2.60 -0.91 7.60
C ASN A 143 3.86 -1.79 7.50
N ASP A 144 3.95 -2.62 6.46
CA ASP A 144 5.05 -3.57 6.29
C ASP A 144 6.36 -2.88 5.86
N PHE A 145 6.29 -1.86 5.00
CA PHE A 145 7.46 -1.04 4.67
C PHE A 145 7.88 -0.13 5.83
N THR A 146 6.94 0.46 6.58
CA THR A 146 7.26 1.24 7.78
C THR A 146 8.00 0.37 8.80
N GLN A 147 7.54 -0.86 9.06
CA GLN A 147 8.25 -1.81 9.92
C GLN A 147 9.66 -2.13 9.44
N LEU A 148 9.90 -2.24 8.12
CA LEU A 148 11.24 -2.41 7.56
C LEU A 148 12.14 -1.23 7.91
N LEU A 149 11.66 -0.01 7.64
CA LEU A 149 12.43 1.22 7.84
C LEU A 149 12.70 1.50 9.34
N ASP A 150 11.75 1.15 10.21
CA ASP A 150 11.89 1.35 11.65
C ASP A 150 12.83 0.31 12.28
N ARG A 151 12.73 -0.96 11.88
CA ARG A 151 13.52 -2.05 12.48
C ARG A 151 14.90 -2.21 11.85
N TYR A 152 15.02 -1.93 10.55
CA TYR A 152 16.24 -2.11 9.78
C TYR A 152 16.56 -0.82 9.00
N PRO A 153 16.85 0.30 9.66
CA PRO A 153 17.00 1.60 8.99
C PRO A 153 18.17 1.68 8.02
N GLU A 154 19.19 0.83 8.18
CA GLU A 154 20.40 0.81 7.34
C GLU A 154 20.56 -0.57 6.68
N ASN A 155 19.77 -0.82 5.64
CA ASN A 155 19.82 -2.07 4.86
C ASN A 155 19.74 -1.82 3.34
N GLU A 156 20.11 -2.82 2.53
CA GLU A 156 20.17 -2.74 1.06
C GLU A 156 18.81 -2.41 0.39
N PHE A 157 17.69 -2.65 1.07
CA PHE A 157 16.33 -2.42 0.57
C PHE A 157 15.71 -1.08 1.03
N THR A 158 16.40 -0.33 1.89
CA THR A 158 15.86 0.91 2.52
C THR A 158 15.40 1.93 1.49
N GLU A 159 16.20 2.16 0.44
CA GLU A 159 15.91 3.15 -0.60
C GLU A 159 14.65 2.77 -1.39
N ASP A 160 14.60 1.55 -1.93
CA ASP A 160 13.46 1.06 -2.70
C ASP A 160 12.18 1.00 -1.85
N ALA A 161 12.26 0.51 -0.61
CA ALA A 161 11.12 0.49 0.31
C ALA A 161 10.60 1.91 0.63
N THR A 162 11.49 2.88 0.81
CA THR A 162 11.12 4.28 1.02
C THR A 162 10.38 4.84 -0.20
N LEU A 163 10.89 4.58 -1.41
CA LEU A 163 10.25 5.03 -2.65
C LEU A 163 8.86 4.41 -2.83
N ARG A 164 8.71 3.12 -2.54
CA ARG A 164 7.41 2.44 -2.58
C ARG A 164 6.44 2.95 -1.52
N LEU A 165 6.92 3.20 -0.30
CA LEU A 165 6.11 3.78 0.77
C LEU A 165 5.58 5.16 0.37
N ILE A 166 6.44 6.04 -0.17
CA ILE A 166 6.04 7.35 -0.69
C ILE A 166 4.98 7.19 -1.78
N TYR A 167 5.19 6.26 -2.71
CA TYR A 167 4.26 6.01 -3.81
C TYR A 167 2.87 5.57 -3.30
N VAL A 168 2.80 4.57 -2.41
CA VAL A 168 1.53 4.06 -1.89
C VAL A 168 0.81 5.12 -1.06
N ARG A 169 1.54 5.89 -0.24
CA ARG A 169 0.97 7.01 0.53
C ARG A 169 0.37 8.08 -0.39
N ASN A 170 1.07 8.44 -1.47
CA ASN A 170 0.56 9.38 -2.46
C ASN A 170 -0.72 8.85 -3.13
N GLN A 171 -0.77 7.57 -3.51
CA GLN A 171 -1.95 6.95 -4.12
C GLN A 171 -3.17 6.96 -3.18
N LEU A 172 -2.98 6.61 -1.90
CA LEU A 172 -4.08 6.66 -0.93
C LEU A 172 -4.58 8.08 -0.66
N ALA A 173 -3.66 9.05 -0.57
CA ALA A 173 -4.02 10.44 -0.38
C ALA A 173 -4.81 10.99 -1.58
N GLU A 174 -4.38 10.66 -2.80
CA GLU A 174 -5.10 11.01 -4.04
C GLU A 174 -6.49 10.37 -4.09
N TYR A 175 -6.61 9.11 -3.68
CA TYR A 175 -7.91 8.43 -3.58
C TYR A 175 -8.88 9.20 -2.68
N GLU A 176 -8.47 9.58 -1.47
CA GLU A 176 -9.34 10.31 -0.54
C GLU A 176 -9.69 11.72 -1.07
N VAL A 177 -8.77 12.41 -1.77
CA VAL A 177 -9.09 13.67 -2.48
C VAL A 177 -10.15 13.45 -3.57
N ASN A 178 -10.06 12.36 -4.34
CA ASN A 178 -11.04 12.02 -5.37
C ASN A 178 -12.43 11.74 -4.78
N VAL A 179 -12.48 10.98 -3.68
CA VAL A 179 -13.71 10.72 -2.94
C VAL A 179 -14.29 12.03 -2.36
N SER A 180 -13.44 12.92 -1.86
CA SER A 180 -13.86 14.24 -1.37
C SER A 180 -14.51 15.07 -2.47
N ARG A 181 -13.90 15.12 -3.67
CA ARG A 181 -14.47 15.81 -4.85
C ARG A 181 -15.81 15.21 -5.28
N TYR A 182 -15.94 13.89 -5.23
CA TYR A 182 -17.21 13.21 -5.50
C TYR A 182 -18.31 13.66 -4.52
N TYR A 183 -18.00 13.80 -3.23
CA TYR A 183 -18.96 14.31 -2.25
C TYR A 183 -19.31 15.78 -2.46
N ILE A 184 -18.34 16.63 -2.83
CA ILE A 184 -18.60 18.04 -3.22
C ILE A 184 -19.59 18.08 -4.38
N ARG A 185 -19.39 17.27 -5.42
CA ARG A 185 -20.29 17.20 -6.58
C ARG A 185 -21.75 16.90 -6.20
N ARG A 186 -21.95 16.22 -5.06
CA ARG A 186 -23.26 15.85 -4.50
C ARG A 186 -23.77 16.80 -3.42
N GLY A 187 -23.04 17.89 -3.11
CA GLY A 187 -23.38 18.81 -2.02
C GLY A 187 -23.18 18.23 -0.62
N ALA A 188 -22.48 17.10 -0.48
CA ALA A 188 -22.24 16.43 0.79
C ALA A 188 -20.96 16.99 1.47
N TYR A 189 -20.97 18.26 1.84
CA TYR A 189 -19.77 18.98 2.31
C TYR A 189 -19.18 18.40 3.60
N LEU A 190 -19.99 17.94 4.55
CA LEU A 190 -19.48 17.26 5.75
C LEU A 190 -18.69 15.99 5.41
N ALA A 191 -19.18 15.18 4.47
CA ALA A 191 -18.49 13.98 4.01
C ALA A 191 -17.20 14.33 3.26
N ALA A 192 -17.23 15.39 2.44
CA ALA A 192 -16.03 15.90 1.76
C ALA A 192 -14.97 16.38 2.75
N ALA A 193 -15.35 17.17 3.77
CA ALA A 193 -14.44 17.65 4.80
C ALA A 193 -13.81 16.48 5.59
N ASN A 194 -14.60 15.48 5.97
CA ASN A 194 -14.09 14.30 6.70
C ASN A 194 -13.11 13.46 5.86
N ARG A 195 -13.32 13.38 4.55
CA ARG A 195 -12.42 12.67 3.62
C ARG A 195 -11.12 13.42 3.39
N ALA A 196 -11.20 14.74 3.21
CA ALA A 196 -10.02 15.58 3.10
C ALA A 196 -9.21 15.64 4.42
N ARG A 197 -9.88 15.64 5.58
CA ARG A 197 -9.22 15.55 6.90
C ARG A 197 -8.37 14.29 7.03
N GLN A 198 -8.84 13.13 6.55
CA GLN A 198 -8.04 11.89 6.54
C GLN A 198 -6.72 12.05 5.78
N VAL A 199 -6.68 12.90 4.75
CA VAL A 199 -5.44 13.20 4.01
C VAL A 199 -4.49 14.04 4.85
N VAL A 200 -5.00 15.10 5.48
CA VAL A 200 -4.19 16.01 6.31
C VAL A 200 -3.61 15.28 7.52
N GLU A 201 -4.40 14.43 8.18
CA GLU A 201 -3.99 13.70 9.38
C GLU A 201 -3.14 12.45 9.06
N GLY A 202 -3.56 11.65 8.07
CA GLY A 202 -2.95 10.35 7.77
C GLY A 202 -1.80 10.43 6.76
N TYR A 203 -1.85 11.37 5.83
CA TYR A 203 -0.90 11.52 4.72
C TYR A 203 -0.30 12.93 4.59
N PRO A 204 0.15 13.56 5.70
CA PRO A 204 0.55 14.97 5.76
C PRO A 204 1.71 15.38 4.82
N SER A 205 2.54 14.42 4.43
CA SER A 205 3.71 14.65 3.57
C SER A 205 3.44 14.47 2.08
N THR A 206 2.20 14.15 1.70
CA THR A 206 1.83 13.91 0.31
C THR A 206 1.50 15.22 -0.40
N PRO A 207 1.75 15.33 -1.73
CA PRO A 207 1.32 16.50 -2.49
C PRO A 207 -0.19 16.78 -2.40
N ALA A 208 -1.01 15.74 -2.17
CA ALA A 208 -2.47 15.82 -2.11
C ALA A 208 -2.99 16.62 -0.89
N VAL A 209 -2.15 16.88 0.10
CA VAL A 209 -2.52 17.69 1.29
C VAL A 209 -2.93 19.11 0.92
N ILE A 210 -2.34 19.68 -0.14
CA ILE A 210 -2.73 20.99 -0.66
C ILE A 210 -4.20 20.96 -1.12
N ASP A 211 -4.56 19.97 -1.94
CA ASP A 211 -5.94 19.83 -2.43
C ASP A 211 -6.90 19.54 -1.27
N ALA A 212 -6.48 18.73 -0.29
CA ALA A 212 -7.27 18.41 0.89
C ALA A 212 -7.56 19.64 1.75
N LEU A 213 -6.56 20.47 2.06
CA LEU A 213 -6.75 21.71 2.81
C LEU A 213 -7.67 22.68 2.06
N ILE A 214 -7.52 22.82 0.74
CA ILE A 214 -8.42 23.64 -0.07
C ILE A 214 -9.86 23.09 -0.01
N ILE A 215 -10.04 21.77 -0.14
CA ILE A 215 -11.35 21.13 -0.02
C ILE A 215 -11.97 21.34 1.36
N MET A 216 -11.20 21.21 2.43
CA MET A 216 -11.66 21.47 3.80
C MET A 216 -12.15 22.90 3.96
N HIS A 217 -11.38 23.88 3.49
CA HIS A 217 -11.78 25.29 3.47
C HIS A 217 -13.12 25.49 2.75
N LEU A 218 -13.24 25.00 1.52
CA LEU A 218 -14.49 25.11 0.73
C LEU A 218 -15.68 24.44 1.40
N ALA A 219 -15.46 23.26 2.00
CA ALA A 219 -16.50 22.52 2.67
C ALA A 219 -16.97 23.22 3.95
N TYR A 220 -16.05 23.80 4.74
CA TYR A 220 -16.39 24.56 5.94
C TYR A 220 -17.11 25.86 5.62
N GLU A 221 -16.71 26.58 4.56
CA GLU A 221 -17.46 27.74 4.06
C GLU A 221 -18.90 27.35 3.68
N ALA A 222 -19.07 26.26 2.92
CA ALA A 222 -20.39 25.79 2.52
C ALA A 222 -21.26 25.30 3.69
N LEU A 223 -20.65 24.90 4.81
CA LEU A 223 -21.32 24.50 6.05
C LEU A 223 -21.61 25.67 7.00
N GLY A 224 -21.13 26.89 6.69
CA GLY A 224 -21.26 28.04 7.59
C GLY A 224 -20.33 27.96 8.81
N LEU A 225 -19.15 27.38 8.65
CA LEU A 225 -18.12 27.19 9.67
C LEU A 225 -16.88 28.08 9.38
N PRO A 226 -16.99 29.41 9.57
CA PRO A 226 -15.95 30.36 9.14
C PRO A 226 -14.66 30.24 9.96
N GLN A 227 -14.73 29.84 11.22
CA GLN A 227 -13.54 29.68 12.06
C GLN A 227 -12.68 28.53 11.54
N GLU A 228 -13.28 27.36 11.34
CA GLU A 228 -12.62 26.15 10.83
C GLU A 228 -12.10 26.34 9.41
N SER A 229 -12.84 27.10 8.60
CA SER A 229 -12.42 27.55 7.28
C SER A 229 -11.13 28.39 7.35
N GLN A 230 -11.11 29.42 8.19
CA GLN A 230 -9.94 30.29 8.37
C GLN A 230 -8.75 29.55 8.98
N ASP A 231 -8.99 28.65 9.93
CA ASP A 231 -7.96 27.79 10.51
C ASP A 231 -7.32 26.89 9.46
N THR A 232 -8.13 26.35 8.54
CA THR A 232 -7.62 25.56 7.40
C THR A 232 -6.77 26.40 6.46
N LEU A 233 -7.20 27.63 6.14
CA LEU A 233 -6.41 28.57 5.35
C LEU A 233 -5.13 29.01 6.06
N PHE A 234 -5.17 29.14 7.39
CA PHE A 234 -3.99 29.43 8.18
C PHE A 234 -2.94 28.34 8.03
N VAL A 235 -3.33 27.07 8.20
CA VAL A 235 -2.44 25.91 7.97
C VAL A 235 -1.91 25.91 6.53
N LEU A 236 -2.77 26.13 5.54
CA LEU A 236 -2.38 26.21 4.13
C LEU A 236 -1.37 27.33 3.89
N SER A 237 -1.58 28.52 4.47
CA SER A 237 -0.69 29.68 4.29
C SER A 237 0.68 29.49 4.93
N LYS A 238 0.75 28.79 6.08
CA LYS A 238 2.01 28.53 6.78
C LYS A 238 2.91 27.57 6.03
N ASN A 239 2.32 26.59 5.34
CA ASN A 239 3.05 25.54 4.66
C ASN A 239 3.20 25.80 3.16
N TYR A 240 2.24 26.49 2.56
CA TYR A 240 2.14 26.72 1.12
C TYR A 240 1.58 28.12 0.81
N PRO A 241 2.33 29.19 1.15
CA PRO A 241 1.86 30.58 1.08
C PRO A 241 1.40 31.01 -0.31
N GLN A 242 1.90 30.38 -1.38
CA GLN A 242 1.49 30.67 -2.75
C GLN A 242 0.01 30.36 -3.06
N TYR A 243 -0.68 29.59 -2.21
CA TYR A 243 -2.10 29.28 -2.40
C TYR A 243 -3.05 30.18 -1.60
N VAL A 244 -2.52 31.07 -0.75
CA VAL A 244 -3.33 31.91 0.14
C VAL A 244 -2.91 33.37 0.01
N ALA A 245 -3.89 34.26 -0.01
CA ALA A 245 -3.71 35.71 0.06
C ALA A 245 -4.44 36.27 1.29
N GLY A 246 -4.03 37.44 1.74
CA GLY A 246 -4.62 38.12 2.91
C GLY A 246 -3.91 37.82 4.22
N ASP A 247 -4.25 38.60 5.25
CA ASP A 247 -3.71 38.51 6.59
C ASP A 247 -4.49 37.50 7.45
N ARG A 248 -3.92 37.09 8.58
CA ARG A 248 -4.55 36.12 9.49
C ARG A 248 -5.93 36.61 9.93
N GLY A 249 -6.96 35.79 9.71
CA GLY A 249 -8.36 36.11 10.04
C GLY A 249 -9.17 36.72 8.87
N ASP A 250 -8.50 37.10 7.79
CA ASP A 250 -9.11 37.52 6.51
C ASP A 250 -8.41 36.82 5.34
N GLN A 251 -8.05 35.54 5.56
CA GLN A 251 -7.36 34.76 4.55
C GLN A 251 -8.35 34.30 3.49
N ARG A 252 -7.88 34.24 2.25
CA ARG A 252 -8.62 33.74 1.08
C ARG A 252 -7.68 32.99 0.16
N LEU A 253 -8.21 32.15 -0.73
CA LEU A 253 -7.37 31.51 -1.74
C LEU A 253 -6.75 32.60 -2.65
N ALA A 254 -5.49 32.39 -3.02
CA ALA A 254 -4.78 33.32 -3.90
C ALA A 254 -5.45 33.37 -5.29
N PRO A 255 -5.39 34.49 -6.02
CA PRO A 255 -5.88 34.55 -7.41
C PRO A 255 -5.29 33.43 -8.28
N GLY A 256 -6.12 32.80 -9.11
CA GLY A 256 -5.72 31.64 -9.92
C GLY A 256 -5.76 30.30 -9.17
N VAL A 257 -6.13 30.28 -7.89
CA VAL A 257 -6.47 29.07 -7.15
C VAL A 257 -7.99 28.88 -7.18
N LEU A 258 -8.46 27.99 -8.06
CA LEU A 258 -9.86 27.63 -8.33
C LEU A 258 -10.74 28.69 -9.00
N TYR A 259 -10.38 29.97 -8.94
CA TYR A 259 -11.11 31.06 -9.55
C TYR A 259 -10.17 32.07 -10.22
N ASP A 260 -10.67 32.68 -11.29
CA ASP A 260 -9.94 33.69 -12.06
C ASP A 260 -9.96 35.06 -11.35
N GLU A 261 -9.08 35.97 -11.76
CA GLU A 261 -9.04 37.33 -11.22
C GLU A 261 -10.40 38.03 -11.40
N GLY A 262 -11.08 38.32 -10.28
CA GLY A 262 -12.38 39.02 -10.25
C GLY A 262 -13.56 38.15 -9.79
N GLU A 263 -13.41 36.84 -9.72
CA GLU A 263 -14.39 35.94 -9.11
C GLU A 263 -14.20 35.88 -7.57
N THR A 264 -15.30 35.81 -6.81
CA THR A 264 -15.25 35.66 -5.35
C THR A 264 -15.73 34.27 -4.94
N LEU A 265 -15.17 33.73 -3.84
CA LEU A 265 -15.61 32.46 -3.29
C LEU A 265 -17.10 32.47 -2.94
N ALA A 266 -17.59 33.59 -2.39
CA ALA A 266 -19.01 33.82 -2.19
C ALA A 266 -19.77 33.64 -3.51
N GLY A 267 -19.36 34.25 -4.62
CA GLY A 267 -20.01 34.06 -5.93
C GLY A 267 -19.99 32.62 -6.46
N VAL A 268 -18.91 31.87 -6.19
CA VAL A 268 -18.79 30.44 -6.56
C VAL A 268 -19.71 29.57 -5.70
N LEU A 269 -19.79 29.84 -4.40
CA LEU A 269 -20.61 29.08 -3.44
C LEU A 269 -22.09 29.51 -3.43
N THR A 270 -22.39 30.77 -3.74
CA THR A 270 -23.76 31.31 -3.84
C THR A 270 -24.37 31.11 -5.22
N PHE A 271 -23.81 30.19 -6.01
CA PHE A 271 -24.46 29.63 -7.18
C PHE A 271 -24.93 30.71 -8.16
N GLY A 272 -24.02 31.54 -8.69
CA GLY A 272 -24.31 32.62 -9.64
C GLY A 272 -25.25 32.19 -10.77
N PHE A 273 -26.56 32.32 -10.53
CA PHE A 273 -27.74 32.15 -11.36
C PHE A 273 -27.90 30.90 -12.27
N LEU A 274 -26.84 30.16 -12.65
CA LEU A 274 -26.92 28.95 -13.53
C LEU A 274 -25.79 27.90 -13.32
N GLY A 275 -24.93 28.02 -12.30
CA GLY A 275 -23.84 27.05 -12.02
C GLY A 275 -24.19 26.04 -10.92
N SER A 276 -23.89 24.74 -11.11
CA SER A 276 -24.20 23.66 -10.15
C SER A 276 -22.96 23.22 -9.34
N ALA A 277 -23.11 22.53 -8.20
CA ALA A 277 -22.02 21.93 -7.42
C ALA A 277 -21.05 21.01 -8.24
N ARG A 278 -21.46 20.62 -9.46
CA ARG A 278 -20.59 19.98 -10.46
C ARG A 278 -19.45 20.91 -10.88
N ASP A 279 -19.71 22.21 -11.06
CA ASP A 279 -18.72 23.22 -11.46
C ASP A 279 -17.57 23.32 -10.46
N LEU A 280 -17.86 23.36 -9.15
CA LEU A 280 -16.81 23.40 -8.12
C LEU A 280 -15.95 22.13 -8.09
N ALA A 281 -16.57 20.96 -8.20
CA ALA A 281 -15.83 19.69 -8.24
C ALA A 281 -14.95 19.58 -9.49
N ASP A 282 -15.39 20.15 -10.61
CA ASP A 282 -14.65 20.15 -11.87
C ASP A 282 -13.52 21.19 -11.86
N ARG A 283 -13.72 22.38 -11.27
CA ARG A 283 -12.66 23.36 -10.98
C ARG A 283 -11.57 22.77 -10.07
N LEU A 284 -11.96 22.06 -9.01
CA LEU A 284 -11.04 21.32 -8.14
C LEU A 284 -10.25 20.26 -8.92
N ALA A 285 -10.90 19.57 -9.86
CA ALA A 285 -10.24 18.61 -10.73
C ALA A 285 -9.17 19.27 -11.59
N ILE A 286 -9.53 20.36 -12.27
CA ILE A 286 -8.61 21.11 -13.14
C ILE A 286 -7.42 21.64 -12.34
N PHE A 287 -7.68 22.22 -11.16
CA PHE A 287 -6.62 22.69 -10.27
C PHE A 287 -5.69 21.55 -9.85
N SER A 288 -6.23 20.42 -9.40
CA SER A 288 -5.45 19.25 -8.97
C SER A 288 -4.55 18.74 -10.11
N GLU A 289 -5.06 18.66 -11.34
CA GLU A 289 -4.30 18.22 -12.52
C GLU A 289 -3.23 19.25 -12.92
N SER A 290 -3.57 20.55 -12.92
CA SER A 290 -2.63 21.63 -13.23
C SER A 290 -1.44 21.62 -12.26
N ARG A 291 -1.73 21.53 -10.95
CA ARG A 291 -0.72 21.43 -9.89
C ARG A 291 0.15 20.17 -10.04
N ARG A 292 -0.42 19.05 -10.47
CA ARG A 292 0.34 17.81 -10.70
C ARG A 292 1.35 17.93 -11.85
N ARG A 293 0.98 18.66 -12.91
CA ARG A 293 1.84 18.93 -14.06
C ARG A 293 2.94 19.94 -13.75
N ASP A 294 2.66 20.90 -12.87
CA ASP A 294 3.62 21.90 -12.42
C ASP A 294 4.55 21.34 -11.32
N THR A 295 5.76 20.94 -11.71
CA THR A 295 6.78 20.43 -10.78
C THR A 295 7.30 21.49 -9.81
N SER A 296 7.17 22.78 -10.12
CA SER A 296 7.59 23.89 -9.25
C SER A 296 6.68 24.09 -8.05
N ARG A 297 5.45 23.56 -8.12
CA ARG A 297 4.41 23.63 -7.08
C ARG A 297 4.33 22.37 -6.21
N ARG A 298 5.27 21.43 -6.36
CA ARG A 298 5.36 20.24 -5.51
C ARG A 298 6.00 20.61 -4.17
N PRO A 299 5.57 20.03 -3.04
CA PRO A 299 6.29 20.22 -1.78
C PRO A 299 7.75 19.78 -1.97
N LEU A 300 8.73 20.62 -1.63
CA LEU A 300 10.16 20.30 -1.75
C LEU A 300 10.54 19.02 -0.99
N ALA A 301 9.80 18.68 0.07
CA ALA A 301 9.95 17.46 0.87
C ALA A 301 9.45 16.16 0.18
N THR A 302 9.00 16.24 -1.08
CA THR A 302 8.60 15.05 -1.87
C THR A 302 9.72 14.49 -2.74
N LEU A 303 10.94 15.03 -2.63
CA LEU A 303 12.09 14.66 -3.44
C LEU A 303 13.01 13.68 -2.69
N ARG A 304 12.85 12.40 -3.05
CA ARG A 304 13.82 11.27 -3.04
C ARG A 304 14.71 11.04 -1.79
N PRO A 305 14.82 9.79 -1.30
CA PRO A 305 15.96 9.40 -0.48
C PRO A 305 17.20 9.32 -1.38
N ALA A 306 18.00 10.38 -1.43
CA ALA A 306 19.40 10.31 -1.78
C ALA A 306 20.16 11.20 -0.78
N GLU A 307 21.30 10.68 -0.33
CA GLU A 307 22.22 11.18 0.71
C GLU A 307 22.08 12.69 1.02
N GLY A 308 21.46 13.01 2.16
CA GLY A 308 21.26 14.39 2.62
C GLY A 308 19.89 15.02 2.34
N GLY A 309 18.91 14.25 1.86
CA GLY A 309 17.51 14.71 1.76
C GLY A 309 16.94 15.14 3.13
N PRO A 310 16.13 16.23 3.19
CA PRO A 310 15.58 16.72 4.45
C PRO A 310 14.70 15.64 5.11
N LYS A 311 14.74 15.56 6.45
CA LYS A 311 13.67 14.89 7.20
C LYS A 311 12.34 15.40 6.67
N ILE A 312 11.45 14.48 6.31
CA ILE A 312 10.09 14.83 5.92
C ILE A 312 9.36 15.23 7.20
N ASP A 313 9.54 16.48 7.59
CA ASP A 313 8.80 17.04 8.71
C ASP A 313 7.32 17.08 8.33
N LYS A 314 6.45 16.73 9.28
CA LYS A 314 5.01 16.98 9.14
C LYS A 314 4.83 18.48 8.82
N PRO A 315 3.84 18.88 8.00
CA PRO A 315 3.53 20.29 7.80
C PRO A 315 3.40 20.96 9.16
N ALA A 316 4.05 22.10 9.31
CA ALA A 316 4.04 22.85 10.55
C ALA A 316 2.59 23.21 10.91
N VAL A 317 2.28 23.23 12.20
CA VAL A 317 0.99 23.70 12.76
C VAL A 317 -0.23 22.77 12.52
N VAL A 318 -0.10 21.63 11.82
CA VAL A 318 -1.22 20.66 11.68
C VAL A 318 -1.66 20.13 13.05
N SER A 319 -0.71 19.87 13.96
CA SER A 319 -0.98 19.40 15.32
C SER A 319 -1.73 20.41 16.17
N ASP A 320 -1.51 21.70 15.97
CA ASP A 320 -1.96 22.75 16.91
C ASP A 320 -3.35 23.28 16.54
N VAL A 321 -3.84 22.90 15.35
CA VAL A 321 -5.08 23.39 14.74
C VAL A 321 -6.13 22.28 14.67
N PHE A 322 -5.72 21.05 14.36
CA PHE A 322 -6.64 19.93 14.18
C PHE A 322 -6.68 18.95 15.37
N PHE A 323 -5.81 19.11 16.36
CA PHE A 323 -5.74 18.29 17.57
C PHE A 323 -5.67 19.16 18.83
#